data_AF-A0A1Y2AG37-F1
#
_entry.id   AF-A0A1Y2AG37-F1
#
_cell.length_a   1.000
_cell.length_b   1.000
_cell.length_c   1.000
_cell.angle_alpha   90.00
_cell.angle_beta   90.00
_cell.angle_gamma   90.00
#
_symmetry.space_group_name_H-M   'P 1'
#
loop_
_entity.id
_entity.type
_entity.pdbx_description
1 polymer ?
#
loop_
_entity_poly.entity_id
_entity_poly.type
_entity_poly.pdbx_seq_one_letter_code
_entity_poly.pdbx_strand_id
1 'polypeptide(L)'
;MKRMHTEDILTEKQRSVLEILKKNNINKLKDFINNMKIPLYSLSLNCSLDIVKLIINNCNYSTLNYEVEYLYHLYNMRDNKYTNVLNNSKELIDRNNYIKSPLLVSLESSDFQTTEFLINKGANIYYRVNGKNILEILREENLLTIKKLNFLLKNGFTLKKFKIELLSNFEFKYIKMCLENYVFDTNFIKYLLNLYKNKYSISKRNFNHIINSEKNKVEIPRNLYLEYLDKKEYRKLEYLFKYYDSSKTAKFKDFILFYLNYFDRKFNKKPFYDFFNFIINNDTILPFTKEYAIKEIEIIIQNKQIKMVQLIKNNDTFKLEAFVKKNNYIINDLYSYKNEILKLINECNTSPSVVYIIQNIFFNQNSNDKTINN
;
A
#
# COMPACT_ATOMS: atom_id res chain seq x y z
N MET A 1 -36.64 -13.11 -32.46
CA MET A 1 -36.44 -12.50 -31.12
C MET A 1 -36.02 -11.05 -31.33
N LYS A 2 -36.96 -10.10 -31.17
CA LYS A 2 -36.78 -8.67 -31.49
C LYS A 2 -35.78 -8.05 -30.51
N ARG A 3 -34.68 -7.50 -31.01
CA ARG A 3 -33.81 -6.57 -30.26
C ARG A 3 -34.56 -5.24 -30.14
N MET A 4 -35.00 -4.90 -28.92
CA MET A 4 -35.40 -3.53 -28.60
C MET A 4 -34.12 -2.70 -28.47
N HIS A 5 -33.91 -1.79 -29.42
CA HIS A 5 -33.09 -0.61 -29.20
C HIS A 5 -33.87 0.30 -28.24
N THR A 6 -33.47 0.38 -26.98
CA THR A 6 -33.93 1.46 -26.10
C THR A 6 -33.09 2.70 -26.37
N GLU A 7 -33.67 3.64 -27.11
CA GLU A 7 -33.30 5.05 -27.04
C GLU A 7 -33.65 5.57 -25.63
N ASP A 8 -32.75 5.36 -24.66
CA ASP A 8 -32.97 5.86 -23.29
C ASP A 8 -32.53 7.32 -23.15
N ILE A 9 -33.35 8.19 -23.72
CA ILE A 9 -33.43 9.61 -23.36
C ILE A 9 -34.04 9.66 -21.95
N LEU A 10 -33.38 10.35 -21.01
CA LEU A 10 -33.98 10.69 -19.70
C LEU A 10 -35.41 11.20 -19.92
N THR A 11 -36.39 10.48 -19.37
CA THR A 11 -37.80 10.88 -19.44
C THR A 11 -37.97 12.30 -18.91
N GLU A 12 -38.94 13.06 -19.44
CA GLU A 12 -39.23 14.43 -19.02
C GLU A 12 -39.40 14.54 -17.48
N LYS A 13 -39.99 13.50 -16.88
CA LYS A 13 -40.13 13.35 -15.42
C LYS A 13 -38.78 13.25 -14.68
N GLN A 14 -37.80 12.53 -15.22
CA GLN A 14 -36.45 12.49 -14.65
C GLN A 14 -35.80 13.88 -14.70
N ARG A 15 -35.97 14.64 -15.81
CA ARG A 15 -35.44 16.02 -15.91
C ARG A 15 -36.08 16.95 -14.88
N SER A 16 -37.39 16.86 -14.66
CA SER A 16 -38.08 17.65 -13.62
C SER A 16 -37.55 17.35 -12.22
N VAL A 17 -37.31 16.06 -11.91
CA VAL A 17 -36.71 15.67 -10.62
C VAL A 17 -35.31 16.26 -10.48
N LEU A 18 -34.46 16.19 -11.50
CA LEU A 18 -33.12 16.81 -11.47
C LEU A 18 -33.18 18.31 -11.20
N GLU A 19 -34.11 19.05 -11.81
CA GLU A 19 -34.27 20.48 -11.55
C GLU A 19 -34.71 20.77 -10.11
N ILE A 20 -35.64 19.97 -9.58
CA ILE A 20 -36.10 20.09 -8.19
C ILE A 20 -34.94 19.86 -7.22
N LEU A 21 -34.12 18.84 -7.49
CA LEU A 21 -32.93 18.50 -6.72
C LEU A 21 -31.87 19.60 -6.79
N LYS A 22 -31.57 20.13 -7.99
CA LYS A 22 -30.64 21.26 -8.21
C LYS A 22 -31.08 22.52 -7.44
N LYS A 23 -32.37 22.82 -7.43
CA LYS A 23 -32.94 24.01 -6.78
C LYS A 23 -33.16 23.82 -5.27
N ASN A 24 -32.79 22.67 -4.72
CA ASN A 24 -33.02 22.28 -3.33
C ASN A 24 -34.49 22.46 -2.89
N ASN A 25 -35.46 22.27 -3.81
CA ASN A 25 -36.87 22.60 -3.56
C ASN A 25 -37.61 21.44 -2.90
N ILE A 26 -37.43 21.35 -1.58
CA ILE A 26 -37.98 20.29 -0.71
C ILE A 26 -39.50 20.15 -0.84
N ASN A 27 -40.24 21.25 -0.94
CA ASN A 27 -41.71 21.22 -0.99
C ASN A 27 -42.21 20.57 -2.28
N LYS A 28 -41.67 20.97 -3.44
CA LYS A 28 -41.99 20.31 -4.71
C LYS A 28 -41.55 18.84 -4.70
N LEU A 29 -40.42 18.51 -4.08
CA LEU A 29 -39.95 17.13 -4.03
C LEU A 29 -40.92 16.20 -3.26
N LYS A 30 -41.54 16.69 -2.17
CA LYS A 30 -42.55 15.92 -1.40
C LYS A 30 -43.75 15.52 -2.28
N ASP A 31 -44.24 16.45 -3.09
CA ASP A 31 -45.37 16.19 -4.00
C ASP A 31 -45.01 15.14 -5.09
N PHE A 32 -43.74 15.09 -5.49
CA PHE A 32 -43.24 14.15 -6.49
C PHE A 32 -42.95 12.75 -5.94
N ILE A 33 -42.46 12.62 -4.70
CA ILE A 33 -42.07 11.31 -4.11
C ILE A 33 -43.26 10.38 -3.91
N ASN A 34 -44.43 10.92 -3.56
CA ASN A 34 -45.63 10.11 -3.36
C ASN A 34 -46.12 9.43 -4.64
N ASN A 35 -45.66 9.89 -5.83
CA ASN A 35 -46.20 9.50 -7.13
C ASN A 35 -45.24 8.64 -7.98
N MET A 36 -43.97 8.47 -7.59
CA MET A 36 -43.00 7.68 -8.37
C MET A 36 -41.92 6.99 -7.52
N LYS A 37 -41.41 5.86 -8.03
CA LYS A 37 -40.14 5.28 -7.60
C LYS A 37 -39.01 6.21 -8.04
N ILE A 38 -38.57 7.14 -7.20
CA ILE A 38 -37.38 7.96 -7.50
C ILE A 38 -36.19 7.02 -7.63
N PRO A 39 -35.48 7.00 -8.77
CA PRO A 39 -34.28 6.20 -8.88
C PRO A 39 -33.24 6.71 -7.88
N LEU A 40 -32.79 5.81 -7.04
CA LEU A 40 -31.92 6.10 -5.91
C LEU A 40 -30.64 6.83 -6.39
N TYR A 41 -30.23 6.63 -7.66
CA TYR A 41 -29.12 7.33 -8.31
C TYR A 41 -29.17 8.85 -8.20
N SER A 42 -30.34 9.46 -7.99
CA SER A 42 -30.46 10.90 -7.83
C SER A 42 -29.72 11.45 -6.61
N LEU A 43 -29.33 10.58 -5.67
CA LEU A 43 -28.44 10.92 -4.54
C LEU A 43 -27.00 11.22 -4.97
N SER A 44 -26.61 10.87 -6.21
CA SER A 44 -25.29 11.20 -6.76
C SER A 44 -25.14 12.67 -7.18
N LEU A 45 -26.23 13.46 -7.14
CA LEU A 45 -26.33 14.76 -7.79
C LEU A 45 -26.00 15.96 -6.88
N ASN A 46 -25.08 15.80 -5.93
CA ASN A 46 -24.66 16.90 -5.04
C ASN A 46 -25.85 17.59 -4.33
N CYS A 47 -26.83 16.78 -3.91
CA CYS A 47 -28.04 17.24 -3.23
C CYS A 47 -27.75 17.53 -1.75
N SER A 48 -28.55 18.40 -1.13
CA SER A 48 -28.46 18.63 0.32
C SER A 48 -28.83 17.36 1.10
N LEU A 49 -28.24 17.19 2.29
CA LEU A 49 -28.57 16.09 3.20
C LEU A 49 -30.07 15.99 3.48
N ASP A 50 -30.78 17.11 3.56
CA ASP A 50 -32.23 17.13 3.81
C ASP A 50 -33.01 16.50 2.67
N ILE A 51 -32.61 16.75 1.42
CA ILE A 51 -33.17 16.08 0.25
C ILE A 51 -32.86 14.59 0.28
N VAL A 52 -31.63 14.20 0.63
CA VAL A 52 -31.25 12.78 0.73
C VAL A 52 -32.11 12.07 1.79
N LYS A 53 -32.25 12.65 2.98
CA LYS A 53 -33.12 12.15 4.05
C LYS A 53 -34.55 12.01 3.58
N LEU A 54 -35.06 13.01 2.87
CA LEU A 54 -36.43 13.04 2.39
C LEU A 54 -36.68 11.92 1.37
N ILE A 55 -35.79 11.73 0.40
CA ILE A 55 -35.88 10.66 -0.59
C ILE A 55 -35.82 9.29 0.10
N ILE A 56 -34.81 9.04 0.92
CA ILE A 56 -34.59 7.71 1.55
C ILE A 56 -35.70 7.34 2.52
N ASN A 57 -36.23 8.30 3.30
CA ASN A 57 -37.26 8.00 4.28
C ASN A 57 -38.65 7.80 3.67
N ASN A 58 -38.91 8.33 2.47
CA ASN A 58 -40.24 8.29 1.85
C ASN A 58 -40.30 7.36 0.63
N CYS A 59 -39.17 6.98 0.03
CA CYS A 59 -39.12 5.98 -1.02
C CYS A 59 -38.82 4.60 -0.41
N ASN A 60 -39.72 3.64 -0.61
CA ASN A 60 -39.60 2.26 -0.11
C ASN A 60 -38.52 1.46 -0.89
N TYR A 61 -37.25 1.80 -0.70
CA TYR A 61 -36.14 1.06 -1.29
C TYR A 61 -35.89 -0.25 -0.54
N SER A 62 -35.79 -1.35 -1.29
CA SER A 62 -35.42 -2.65 -0.71
C SER A 62 -33.95 -2.71 -0.29
N THR A 63 -33.08 -1.90 -0.90
CA THR A 63 -31.67 -1.77 -0.54
C THR A 63 -31.08 -0.43 -1.02
N LEU A 64 -30.05 0.05 -0.33
CA LEU A 64 -29.22 1.19 -0.74
C LEU A 64 -27.98 0.77 -1.55
N ASN A 65 -27.85 -0.54 -1.81
CA ASN A 65 -26.72 -1.17 -2.48
C ASN A 65 -27.04 -1.41 -3.96
N TYR A 66 -26.87 -0.42 -4.80
CA TYR A 66 -27.18 -0.54 -6.22
C TYR A 66 -26.09 0.11 -7.05
N GLU A 67 -26.03 -0.41 -8.26
CA GLU A 67 -25.14 -0.02 -9.34
C GLU A 67 -25.97 0.81 -10.33
N VAL A 68 -25.49 2.02 -10.64
CA VAL A 68 -26.15 2.89 -11.61
C VAL A 68 -25.20 3.12 -12.76
N GLU A 69 -25.54 2.68 -13.95
CA GLU A 69 -24.80 3.03 -15.16
C GLU A 69 -24.93 4.54 -15.44
N TYR A 70 -23.84 5.30 -15.27
CA TYR A 70 -23.73 6.71 -15.62
C TYR A 70 -23.96 6.86 -17.13
N LEU A 71 -25.14 7.34 -17.50
CA LEU A 71 -25.37 7.93 -18.82
C LEU A 71 -24.91 9.42 -18.87
N TYR A 72 -24.35 9.96 -17.77
CA TYR A 72 -24.25 11.41 -17.55
C TYR A 72 -23.04 12.15 -18.11
N HIS A 73 -22.11 11.49 -18.81
CA HIS A 73 -21.12 12.25 -19.59
C HIS A 73 -21.72 12.94 -20.83
N LEU A 74 -23.02 12.78 -21.10
CA LEU A 74 -23.76 13.55 -22.10
C LEU A 74 -24.34 14.87 -21.57
N TYR A 75 -24.20 15.20 -20.28
CA TYR A 75 -24.69 16.46 -19.70
C TYR A 75 -23.59 17.21 -18.96
N ASN A 76 -23.06 18.25 -19.60
CA ASN A 76 -22.02 19.09 -19.02
C ASN A 76 -22.64 20.06 -17.98
N MET A 77 -22.33 19.82 -16.71
CA MET A 77 -22.84 20.59 -15.55
C MET A 77 -22.38 22.06 -15.52
N ARG A 78 -21.31 22.42 -16.24
CA ARG A 78 -20.82 23.80 -16.31
C ARG A 78 -21.63 24.64 -17.29
N ASP A 79 -22.10 24.02 -18.37
CA ASP A 79 -22.63 24.72 -19.55
C ASP A 79 -24.13 24.48 -19.79
N ASN A 80 -24.81 23.74 -18.91
CA ASN A 80 -26.26 23.49 -18.97
C ASN A 80 -26.75 22.95 -20.34
N LYS A 81 -25.89 22.23 -21.08
CA LYS A 81 -26.17 21.67 -22.41
C LYS A 81 -26.05 20.15 -22.41
N TYR A 82 -26.98 19.51 -23.12
CA TYR A 82 -26.90 18.10 -23.50
C TYR A 82 -25.99 18.00 -24.72
N THR A 83 -24.86 17.33 -24.59
CA THR A 83 -23.97 17.05 -25.72
C THR A 83 -24.35 15.70 -26.31
N ASN A 84 -24.94 15.70 -27.52
CA ASN A 84 -25.15 14.49 -28.32
C ASN A 84 -23.80 13.99 -28.85
N VAL A 85 -23.02 13.30 -28.02
CA VAL A 85 -21.73 12.70 -28.44
C VAL A 85 -21.95 11.22 -28.67
N LEU A 86 -22.67 10.89 -29.75
CA LEU A 86 -22.78 9.51 -30.23
C LEU A 86 -21.54 9.11 -31.08
N ASN A 87 -20.77 10.09 -31.58
CA ASN A 87 -19.74 9.87 -32.60
C ASN A 87 -18.31 9.63 -32.07
N ASN A 88 -18.03 9.85 -30.77
CA ASN A 88 -16.71 9.57 -30.17
C ASN A 88 -16.71 8.31 -29.28
N SER A 89 -17.62 7.39 -29.56
CA SER A 89 -17.83 6.18 -28.74
C SER A 89 -16.62 5.26 -28.67
N LYS A 90 -15.62 5.32 -29.55
CA LYS A 90 -14.44 4.44 -29.45
C LYS A 90 -13.41 4.83 -28.40
N GLU A 91 -13.35 6.09 -27.96
CA GLU A 91 -12.39 6.55 -26.92
C GLU A 91 -13.01 6.69 -25.52
N LEU A 92 -14.34 6.70 -25.42
CA LEU A 92 -15.07 6.76 -24.13
C LEU A 92 -15.50 5.38 -23.59
N ILE A 93 -15.35 4.31 -24.38
CA ILE A 93 -15.65 2.92 -23.99
C ILE A 93 -14.43 2.28 -23.32
N ASP A 94 -13.88 2.93 -22.28
CA ASP A 94 -13.20 2.17 -21.22
C ASP A 94 -14.24 1.82 -20.16
N ARG A 95 -14.86 0.66 -20.39
CA ARG A 95 -15.96 0.07 -19.62
C ARG A 95 -15.50 -0.19 -18.18
N ASN A 96 -15.63 0.78 -17.27
CA ASN A 96 -15.57 0.59 -15.81
C ASN A 96 -15.95 1.84 -14.98
N ASN A 97 -15.99 3.04 -15.58
CA ASN A 97 -16.11 4.30 -14.82
C ASN A 97 -17.55 4.76 -14.52
N TYR A 98 -18.55 4.03 -15.00
CA TYR A 98 -19.91 4.55 -14.99
C TYR A 98 -20.79 4.00 -13.89
N ILE A 99 -20.40 2.93 -13.21
CA ILE A 99 -21.25 2.34 -12.18
C ILE A 99 -20.80 2.84 -10.82
N LYS A 100 -21.68 3.50 -10.04
CA LYS A 100 -21.39 3.94 -8.67
C LYS A 100 -22.57 3.73 -7.73
N SER A 101 -22.30 3.46 -6.46
CA SER A 101 -23.30 3.43 -5.38
C SER A 101 -23.41 4.82 -4.71
N PRO A 102 -24.52 5.16 -4.03
CA PRO A 102 -24.66 6.43 -3.31
C PRO A 102 -23.57 6.66 -2.31
N LEU A 103 -23.22 5.59 -1.61
CA LEU A 103 -22.21 5.63 -0.57
C LEU A 103 -20.84 5.99 -1.16
N LEU A 104 -20.52 5.43 -2.33
CA LEU A 104 -19.30 5.79 -3.06
C LEU A 104 -19.36 7.25 -3.51
N VAL A 105 -20.45 7.70 -4.14
CA VAL A 105 -20.56 9.07 -4.65
C VAL A 105 -20.48 10.11 -3.53
N SER A 106 -21.20 9.91 -2.42
CA SER A 106 -21.15 10.82 -1.27
C SER A 106 -19.75 10.87 -0.64
N LEU A 107 -19.03 9.75 -0.67
CA LEU A 107 -17.66 9.70 -0.14
C LEU A 107 -16.64 10.33 -1.10
N GLU A 108 -16.82 10.20 -2.42
CA GLU A 108 -15.99 10.85 -3.43
C GLU A 108 -16.04 12.37 -3.29
N SER A 109 -17.25 12.93 -3.13
CA SER A 109 -17.50 14.35 -2.87
C SER A 109 -17.11 14.80 -1.47
N SER A 110 -16.66 13.88 -0.60
CA SER A 110 -16.35 14.13 0.81
C SER A 110 -17.53 14.66 1.63
N ASP A 111 -18.76 14.36 1.20
CA ASP A 111 -19.98 14.61 1.97
C ASP A 111 -20.13 13.54 3.06
N PHE A 112 -19.38 13.73 4.14
CA PHE A 112 -19.33 12.82 5.26
C PHE A 112 -20.68 12.71 5.99
N GLN A 113 -21.51 13.75 5.99
CA GLN A 113 -22.82 13.72 6.66
C GLN A 113 -23.78 12.81 5.90
N THR A 114 -23.86 12.95 4.57
CA THR A 114 -24.66 12.05 3.74
C THR A 114 -24.12 10.62 3.78
N THR A 115 -22.79 10.46 3.74
CA THR A 115 -22.16 9.14 3.82
C THR A 115 -22.50 8.44 5.14
N GLU A 116 -22.41 9.14 6.27
CA GLU A 116 -22.76 8.61 7.59
C GLU A 116 -24.25 8.24 7.67
N PHE A 117 -25.12 9.11 7.16
CA PHE A 117 -26.55 8.85 7.10
C PHE A 117 -26.87 7.58 6.29
N LEU A 118 -26.23 7.41 5.13
CA LEU A 118 -26.39 6.22 4.28
C LEU A 118 -25.95 4.94 5.00
N ILE A 119 -24.80 4.96 5.67
CA ILE A 119 -24.30 3.81 6.46
C ILE A 119 -25.30 3.46 7.57
N ASN A 120 -25.80 4.47 8.30
CA ASN A 120 -26.79 4.29 9.36
C ASN A 120 -28.14 3.74 8.87
N LYS A 121 -28.47 3.96 7.59
CA LYS A 121 -29.65 3.39 6.92
C LYS A 121 -29.39 2.03 6.27
N GLY A 122 -28.20 1.45 6.46
CA GLY A 122 -27.87 0.10 6.01
C GLY A 122 -27.17 0.03 4.65
N ALA A 123 -26.65 1.14 4.12
CA ALA A 123 -25.75 1.08 2.97
C ALA A 123 -24.49 0.27 3.34
N ASN A 124 -24.16 -0.71 2.50
CA ASN A 124 -23.06 -1.62 2.75
C ASN A 124 -21.72 -0.97 2.38
N ILE A 125 -20.89 -0.69 3.39
CA ILE A 125 -19.55 -0.13 3.23
C ILE A 125 -18.57 -1.04 2.47
N TYR A 126 -18.91 -2.33 2.31
CA TYR A 126 -18.16 -3.31 1.51
C TYR A 126 -18.87 -3.64 0.19
N TYR A 127 -19.90 -2.86 -0.19
CA TYR A 127 -20.56 -3.05 -1.47
C TYR A 127 -19.53 -2.96 -2.59
N ARG A 128 -19.57 -3.95 -3.48
CA ARG A 128 -18.66 -4.01 -4.62
C ARG A 128 -19.35 -3.37 -5.80
N VAL A 129 -18.61 -2.51 -6.47
CA VAL A 129 -19.00 -1.83 -7.69
C VAL A 129 -18.01 -2.27 -8.75
N ASN A 130 -18.49 -2.90 -9.82
CA ASN A 130 -17.63 -3.51 -10.85
C ASN A 130 -16.60 -4.48 -10.25
N GLY A 131 -17.02 -5.25 -9.25
CA GLY A 131 -16.16 -6.21 -8.54
C GLY A 131 -15.13 -5.59 -7.58
N LYS A 132 -15.01 -4.26 -7.54
CA LYS A 132 -14.06 -3.52 -6.68
C LYS A 132 -14.77 -2.96 -5.46
N ASN A 133 -14.06 -2.90 -4.35
CA ASN A 133 -14.57 -2.27 -3.13
C ASN A 133 -14.32 -0.75 -3.12
N ILE A 134 -14.95 -0.05 -2.17
CA ILE A 134 -14.86 1.42 -2.05
C ILE A 134 -13.42 1.95 -1.90
N LEU A 135 -12.53 1.25 -1.20
CA LEU A 135 -11.13 1.70 -1.06
C LEU A 135 -10.33 1.49 -2.33
N GLU A 136 -10.54 0.38 -3.04
CA GLU A 136 -9.90 0.10 -4.33
C GLU A 136 -10.26 1.19 -5.35
N ILE A 137 -11.54 1.52 -5.44
CA ILE A 137 -12.04 2.56 -6.35
C ILE A 137 -11.46 3.92 -5.98
N LEU A 138 -11.59 4.34 -4.71
CA LEU A 138 -11.01 5.61 -4.27
C LEU A 138 -9.51 5.69 -4.51
N ARG A 139 -8.76 4.59 -4.36
CA ARG A 139 -7.33 4.56 -4.65
C ARG A 139 -7.06 4.73 -6.14
N GLU A 140 -7.72 3.92 -6.98
CA GLU A 140 -7.51 3.95 -8.44
C GLU A 140 -7.90 5.29 -9.07
N GLU A 141 -8.93 5.94 -8.53
CA GLU A 141 -9.34 7.28 -8.96
C GLU A 141 -8.52 8.41 -8.29
N ASN A 142 -7.49 8.09 -7.49
CA ASN A 142 -6.69 9.05 -6.71
C ASN A 142 -7.51 9.94 -5.76
N LEU A 143 -8.68 9.45 -5.32
CA LEU A 143 -9.60 10.15 -4.41
C LEU A 143 -9.44 9.72 -2.95
N LEU A 144 -8.68 8.67 -2.67
CA LEU A 144 -8.42 8.18 -1.32
C LEU A 144 -7.54 9.19 -0.56
N THR A 145 -8.04 9.64 0.59
CA THR A 145 -7.31 10.53 1.51
C THR A 145 -7.32 9.96 2.92
N ILE A 146 -6.41 10.44 3.77
CA ILE A 146 -6.37 10.10 5.21
C ILE A 146 -7.73 10.41 5.87
N LYS A 147 -8.36 11.53 5.50
CA LYS A 147 -9.67 11.94 6.03
C LYS A 147 -10.76 10.93 5.68
N LYS A 148 -10.83 10.50 4.42
CA LYS A 148 -11.82 9.51 3.95
C LYS A 148 -11.58 8.12 4.55
N LEU A 149 -10.34 7.67 4.64
CA LEU A 149 -10.03 6.39 5.28
C LEU A 149 -10.38 6.40 6.77
N ASN A 150 -10.01 7.46 7.49
CA ASN A 150 -10.39 7.63 8.90
C ASN A 150 -11.91 7.63 9.08
N PHE A 151 -12.63 8.31 8.20
CA PHE A 151 -14.08 8.32 8.23
C PHE A 151 -14.66 6.91 8.06
N LEU A 152 -14.19 6.15 7.06
CA LEU A 152 -14.63 4.78 6.82
C LEU A 152 -14.35 3.88 8.03
N LEU A 153 -13.14 3.94 8.60
CA LEU A 153 -12.73 3.14 9.76
C LEU A 153 -13.60 3.44 10.98
N LYS A 154 -13.93 4.71 11.24
CA LYS A 154 -14.86 5.12 12.31
C LYS A 154 -16.28 4.61 12.11
N ASN A 155 -16.71 4.44 10.86
CA ASN A 155 -18.06 4.02 10.50
C ASN A 155 -18.15 2.51 10.17
N GLY A 156 -17.30 1.67 10.77
CA GLY A 156 -17.44 0.21 10.74
C GLY A 156 -16.72 -0.49 9.58
N PHE A 157 -15.87 0.22 8.83
CA PHE A 157 -14.93 -0.44 7.93
C PHE A 157 -13.83 -1.16 8.72
N THR A 158 -13.54 -2.41 8.37
CA THR A 158 -12.60 -3.30 9.07
C THR A 158 -11.86 -4.19 8.07
N LEU A 159 -10.61 -4.54 8.38
CA LEU A 159 -9.84 -5.45 7.53
C LEU A 159 -10.36 -6.89 7.53
N LYS A 160 -11.18 -7.30 8.52
CA LYS A 160 -11.74 -8.66 8.61
C LYS A 160 -12.50 -9.04 7.33
N LYS A 161 -13.20 -8.06 6.77
CA LYS A 161 -14.04 -8.21 5.57
C LYS A 161 -13.32 -7.78 4.29
N PHE A 162 -12.29 -6.93 4.39
CA PHE A 162 -11.60 -6.35 3.25
C PHE A 162 -10.59 -7.29 2.58
N LYS A 163 -10.04 -8.27 3.30
CA LYS A 163 -8.84 -9.05 2.92
C LYS A 163 -7.60 -8.16 2.83
N ILE A 164 -6.61 -8.47 3.66
CA ILE A 164 -5.38 -7.68 3.81
C ILE A 164 -4.50 -7.73 2.57
N GLU A 165 -4.61 -8.77 1.73
CA GLU A 165 -3.88 -8.92 0.48
C GLU A 165 -4.14 -7.76 -0.49
N LEU A 166 -5.35 -7.18 -0.46
CA LEU A 166 -5.71 -6.06 -1.32
C LEU A 166 -4.97 -4.77 -0.95
N LEU A 167 -4.42 -4.68 0.27
CA LEU A 167 -3.65 -3.53 0.72
C LEU A 167 -2.28 -3.40 0.04
N SER A 168 -1.73 -4.45 -0.60
CA SER A 168 -0.41 -4.37 -1.25
C SER A 168 -0.32 -3.28 -2.31
N ASN A 169 -1.45 -2.94 -2.91
CA ASN A 169 -1.54 -1.92 -3.94
C ASN A 169 -1.73 -0.51 -3.38
N PHE A 170 -1.73 -0.33 -2.06
CA PHE A 170 -1.96 0.97 -1.40
C PHE A 170 -0.65 1.60 -0.93
N GLU A 171 -0.63 2.93 -0.85
CA GLU A 171 0.46 3.62 -0.17
C GLU A 171 0.58 3.15 1.28
N PHE A 172 1.82 3.00 1.77
CA PHE A 172 2.12 2.49 3.10
C PHE A 172 1.39 3.22 4.24
N LYS A 173 1.15 4.54 4.09
CA LYS A 173 0.39 5.33 5.07
C LYS A 173 -1.04 4.79 5.29
N TYR A 174 -1.69 4.29 4.25
CA TYR A 174 -3.04 3.72 4.34
C TYR A 174 -3.01 2.31 4.93
N ILE A 175 -2.00 1.51 4.56
CA ILE A 175 -1.77 0.19 5.15
C ILE A 175 -1.59 0.32 6.67
N LYS A 176 -0.73 1.26 7.08
CA LYS A 176 -0.48 1.61 8.49
C LYS A 176 -1.78 1.89 9.24
N MET A 177 -2.58 2.82 8.72
CA MET A 177 -3.85 3.20 9.34
C MET A 177 -4.82 2.01 9.47
N CYS A 178 -4.90 1.16 8.44
CA CYS A 178 -5.76 -0.01 8.46
C CYS A 178 -5.32 -1.05 9.49
N LEU A 179 -4.00 -1.33 9.59
CA LEU A 179 -3.45 -2.26 10.56
C LEU A 179 -3.67 -1.77 12.00
N GLU A 180 -3.41 -0.49 12.27
CA GLU A 180 -3.58 0.10 13.61
C GLU A 180 -5.04 0.02 14.09
N ASN A 181 -6.01 0.34 13.21
CA ASN A 181 -7.43 0.31 13.55
C ASN A 181 -8.01 -1.10 13.63
N TYR A 182 -7.47 -2.04 12.85
CA TYR A 182 -7.94 -3.42 12.91
C TYR A 182 -7.40 -4.17 14.13
N VAL A 183 -6.12 -3.98 14.43
CA VAL A 183 -5.47 -4.69 15.54
C VAL A 183 -5.98 -4.14 16.86
N PHE A 184 -5.96 -2.83 17.06
CA PHE A 184 -6.39 -2.22 18.32
C PHE A 184 -7.77 -1.58 18.13
N ASP A 185 -8.79 -2.43 18.02
CA ASP A 185 -10.16 -1.97 17.81
C ASP A 185 -10.74 -1.22 19.02
N THR A 186 -11.91 -0.61 18.83
CA THR A 186 -12.58 0.17 19.90
C THR A 186 -12.92 -0.70 21.12
N ASN A 187 -13.20 -1.98 20.95
CA ASN A 187 -13.52 -2.87 22.06
C ASN A 187 -12.27 -3.19 22.89
N PHE A 188 -11.15 -3.44 22.23
CA PHE A 188 -9.86 -3.65 22.88
C PHE A 188 -9.39 -2.40 23.64
N ILE A 189 -9.53 -1.22 23.03
CA ILE A 189 -9.21 0.05 23.69
C ILE A 189 -10.09 0.24 24.94
N LYS A 190 -11.41 -0.01 24.84
CA LYS A 190 -12.32 0.05 25.99
C LYS A 190 -11.94 -0.94 27.09
N TYR A 191 -11.52 -2.15 26.71
CA TYR A 191 -11.03 -3.15 27.66
C TYR A 191 -9.79 -2.64 28.42
N LEU A 192 -8.79 -2.09 27.73
CA LEU A 192 -7.61 -1.51 28.37
C LEU A 192 -7.95 -0.33 29.29
N LEU A 193 -8.86 0.56 28.86
CA LEU A 193 -9.32 1.68 29.67
C LEU A 193 -10.07 1.20 30.92
N ASN A 194 -10.83 0.11 30.84
CA ASN A 194 -11.52 -0.48 31.97
C ASN A 194 -10.54 -1.09 32.99
N LEU A 195 -9.46 -1.74 32.53
CA LEU A 195 -8.38 -2.21 33.41
C LEU A 195 -7.77 -1.04 34.19
N TYR A 196 -7.46 0.05 33.50
CA TYR A 196 -6.89 1.25 34.09
C TYR A 196 -7.84 1.93 35.10
N LYS A 197 -9.10 2.17 34.70
CA LYS A 197 -10.11 2.85 35.51
C LYS A 197 -10.35 2.14 36.84
N ASN A 198 -10.39 0.81 36.83
CA ASN A 198 -10.66 0.00 38.02
C ASN A 198 -9.40 -0.38 38.79
N LYS A 199 -8.22 0.11 38.37
CA LYS A 199 -6.91 -0.17 39.00
C LYS A 199 -6.62 -1.67 39.12
N TYR A 200 -7.06 -2.47 38.16
CA TYR A 200 -6.74 -3.90 38.14
C TYR A 200 -5.23 -4.07 37.91
N SER A 201 -4.55 -4.65 38.89
CA SER A 201 -3.14 -4.98 38.74
C SER A 201 -2.99 -6.15 37.76
N ILE A 202 -2.07 -6.00 36.80
CA ILE A 202 -1.74 -7.05 35.85
C ILE A 202 -0.23 -7.20 35.78
N SER A 203 0.24 -8.45 35.79
CA SER A 203 1.66 -8.71 35.61
C SER A 203 2.12 -8.30 34.21
N LYS A 204 3.38 -7.87 34.08
CA LYS A 204 3.99 -7.55 32.79
C LYS A 204 3.84 -8.70 31.78
N ARG A 205 3.95 -9.94 32.24
CA ARG A 205 3.78 -11.15 31.43
C ARG A 205 2.35 -11.25 30.88
N ASN A 206 1.34 -11.09 31.73
CA ASN A 206 -0.06 -11.20 31.31
C ASN A 206 -0.46 -10.03 30.39
N PHE A 207 0.02 -8.82 30.67
CA PHE A 207 -0.19 -7.67 29.79
C PHE A 207 0.41 -7.90 28.41
N ASN A 208 1.65 -8.37 28.34
CA ASN A 208 2.30 -8.71 27.07
C ASN A 208 1.55 -9.81 26.32
N HIS A 209 1.00 -10.79 27.04
CA HIS A 209 0.19 -11.85 26.43
C HIS A 209 -1.10 -11.28 25.81
N ILE A 210 -1.81 -10.38 26.50
CA ILE A 210 -2.99 -9.69 25.97
C ILE A 210 -2.64 -8.92 24.69
N ILE A 211 -1.58 -8.11 24.73
CA ILE A 211 -1.15 -7.28 23.59
C ILE A 211 -0.73 -8.14 22.40
N ASN A 212 0.01 -9.23 22.63
CA ASN A 212 0.44 -10.12 21.56
C ASN A 212 -0.74 -10.91 20.96
N SER A 213 -1.66 -11.37 21.79
CA SER A 213 -2.88 -12.05 21.31
C SER A 213 -3.73 -11.12 20.43
N GLU A 214 -3.77 -9.84 20.78
CA GLU A 214 -4.45 -8.82 19.98
C GLU A 214 -3.77 -8.59 18.63
N LYS A 215 -2.45 -8.44 18.60
CA LYS A 215 -1.66 -8.31 17.37
C LYS A 215 -1.81 -9.51 16.44
N ASN A 216 -1.87 -10.72 17.00
CA ASN A 216 -2.01 -11.97 16.26
C ASN A 216 -3.35 -12.13 15.53
N LYS A 217 -4.31 -11.20 15.71
CA LYS A 217 -5.57 -11.16 14.93
C LYS A 217 -5.35 -10.87 13.44
N VAL A 218 -4.21 -10.29 13.06
CA VAL A 218 -3.84 -10.05 11.66
C VAL A 218 -2.81 -11.07 11.21
N GLU A 219 -3.10 -11.74 10.10
CA GLU A 219 -2.07 -12.43 9.35
C GLU A 219 -1.62 -11.54 8.19
N ILE A 220 -0.40 -11.00 8.28
CA ILE A 220 0.14 -10.18 7.20
C ILE A 220 0.63 -11.10 6.06
N PRO A 221 0.15 -10.90 4.83
CA PRO A 221 0.54 -11.70 3.68
C PRO A 221 2.05 -11.62 3.38
N ARG A 222 2.66 -12.75 3.01
CA ARG A 222 4.10 -12.83 2.71
C ARG A 222 4.51 -11.88 1.60
N ASN A 223 3.72 -11.76 0.53
CA ASN A 223 3.99 -10.87 -0.60
C ASN A 223 4.21 -9.42 -0.18
N LEU A 224 3.54 -8.94 0.88
CA LEU A 224 3.74 -7.58 1.38
C LEU A 224 5.12 -7.39 2.02
N TYR A 225 5.62 -8.40 2.75
CA TYR A 225 7.00 -8.39 3.24
C TYR A 225 8.00 -8.42 2.08
N LEU A 226 7.72 -9.22 1.04
CA LEU A 226 8.60 -9.34 -0.13
C LEU A 226 8.72 -8.02 -0.90
N GLU A 227 7.61 -7.33 -1.11
CA GLU A 227 7.61 -6.03 -1.78
C GLU A 227 8.56 -5.04 -1.10
N TYR A 228 8.53 -4.96 0.23
CA TYR A 228 9.38 -4.03 0.98
C TYR A 228 10.83 -4.51 1.11
N LEU A 229 11.09 -5.82 1.07
CA LEU A 229 12.45 -6.35 0.94
C LEU A 229 13.07 -5.97 -0.40
N ASP A 230 12.34 -6.17 -1.51
CA ASP A 230 12.83 -5.87 -2.86
C ASP A 230 13.15 -4.40 -3.06
N LYS A 231 12.29 -3.53 -2.54
CA LYS A 231 12.46 -2.08 -2.58
C LYS A 231 13.46 -1.55 -1.54
N LYS A 232 14.02 -2.42 -0.69
CA LYS A 232 14.91 -2.09 0.44
C LYS A 232 14.30 -1.10 1.44
N GLU A 233 12.97 -1.13 1.56
CA GLU A 233 12.23 -0.27 2.49
C GLU A 233 12.14 -0.93 3.87
N TYR A 234 13.31 -1.23 4.47
CA TYR A 234 13.41 -2.08 5.66
C TYR A 234 12.67 -1.54 6.89
N ARG A 235 12.48 -0.22 6.99
CA ARG A 235 11.65 0.38 8.06
C ARG A 235 10.17 0.05 7.90
N LYS A 236 9.66 -0.08 6.67
CA LYS A 236 8.29 -0.53 6.41
C LYS A 236 8.16 -2.02 6.71
N LEU A 237 9.16 -2.82 6.33
CA LEU A 237 9.26 -4.24 6.69
C LEU A 237 9.21 -4.44 8.21
N GLU A 238 10.03 -3.70 8.94
CA GLU A 238 10.09 -3.71 10.40
C GLU A 238 8.73 -3.32 11.02
N TYR A 239 8.06 -2.32 10.45
CA TYR A 239 6.73 -1.93 10.91
C TYR A 239 5.71 -3.06 10.74
N LEU A 240 5.70 -3.78 9.61
CA LEU A 240 4.84 -4.97 9.44
C LEU A 240 5.22 -6.07 10.44
N PHE A 241 6.50 -6.26 10.72
CA PHE A 241 6.97 -7.27 11.68
C PHE A 241 6.42 -7.03 13.10
N LYS A 242 6.06 -5.79 13.47
CA LYS A 242 5.42 -5.48 14.77
C LYS A 242 4.14 -6.26 15.05
N TYR A 243 3.47 -6.70 14.00
CA TYR A 243 2.21 -7.43 14.02
C TYR A 243 2.39 -8.92 13.71
N TYR A 244 3.63 -9.36 13.48
CA TYR A 244 3.91 -10.76 13.23
C TYR A 244 3.81 -11.57 14.53
N ASP A 245 3.25 -12.77 14.42
CA ASP A 245 3.09 -13.66 15.56
C ASP A 245 4.45 -14.08 16.13
N SER A 246 4.72 -13.68 17.36
CA SER A 246 6.00 -13.94 18.03
C SER A 246 6.29 -15.43 18.20
N SER A 247 5.26 -16.29 18.28
CA SER A 247 5.42 -17.75 18.29
C SER A 247 5.96 -18.30 16.96
N LYS A 248 5.80 -17.55 15.86
CA LYS A 248 6.25 -17.91 14.51
C LYS A 248 7.56 -17.22 14.13
N THR A 249 8.23 -16.53 15.05
CA THR A 249 9.45 -15.74 14.77
C THR A 249 10.52 -16.54 14.03
N ALA A 250 10.74 -17.81 14.40
CA ALA A 250 11.69 -18.69 13.71
C ALA A 250 11.34 -18.86 12.21
N LYS A 251 10.06 -19.14 11.91
CA LYS A 251 9.57 -19.26 10.53
C LYS A 251 9.74 -17.97 9.74
N PHE A 252 9.63 -16.81 10.40
CA PHE A 252 9.91 -15.53 9.76
C PHE A 252 11.40 -15.39 9.41
N LYS A 253 12.32 -15.73 10.34
CA LYS A 253 13.75 -15.72 10.05
C LYS A 253 14.07 -16.59 8.83
N ASP A 254 13.58 -17.83 8.84
CA ASP A 254 13.80 -18.79 7.75
C ASP A 254 13.28 -18.25 6.41
N PHE A 255 12.10 -17.62 6.42
CA PHE A 255 11.52 -16.98 5.26
C PHE A 255 12.40 -15.84 4.72
N ILE A 256 12.86 -14.93 5.57
CA ILE A 256 13.73 -13.81 5.16
C ILE A 256 15.06 -14.34 4.61
N LEU A 257 15.70 -15.27 5.31
CA LEU A 257 16.97 -15.86 4.89
C LEU A 257 16.82 -16.60 3.56
N PHE A 258 15.76 -17.40 3.41
CA PHE A 258 15.45 -18.07 2.15
C PHE A 258 15.29 -17.04 1.02
N TYR A 259 14.53 -15.97 1.26
CA TYR A 259 14.26 -14.96 0.25
C TYR A 259 15.52 -14.23 -0.21
N LEU A 260 16.32 -13.73 0.74
CA LEU A 260 17.56 -13.02 0.46
C LEU A 260 18.57 -13.89 -0.31
N ASN A 261 18.53 -15.20 -0.09
CA ASN A 261 19.34 -16.16 -0.84
C ASN A 261 18.77 -16.48 -2.23
N TYR A 262 17.46 -16.70 -2.35
CA TYR A 262 16.81 -17.09 -3.60
C TYR A 262 16.79 -15.95 -4.63
N PHE A 263 16.54 -14.71 -4.18
CA PHE A 263 16.44 -13.54 -5.06
C PHE A 263 17.78 -12.87 -5.38
N ASP A 264 18.88 -13.43 -4.87
CA ASP A 264 20.22 -13.11 -5.34
C ASP A 264 20.46 -13.71 -6.74
N ARG A 265 19.75 -13.20 -7.76
CA ARG A 265 19.81 -13.67 -9.16
C ARG A 265 21.20 -13.57 -9.76
N LYS A 266 22.03 -12.67 -9.23
CA LYS A 266 23.42 -12.49 -9.65
C LYS A 266 24.38 -13.38 -8.85
N PHE A 267 23.91 -14.13 -7.85
CA PHE A 267 24.73 -14.87 -6.89
C PHE A 267 25.85 -13.99 -6.33
N ASN A 268 25.58 -12.70 -6.15
CA ASN A 268 26.58 -11.74 -5.69
C ASN A 268 26.43 -11.41 -4.20
N LYS A 269 25.34 -11.79 -3.53
CA LYS A 269 25.01 -11.57 -2.12
C LYS A 269 24.72 -10.11 -1.75
N LYS A 270 24.46 -9.25 -2.74
CA LYS A 270 24.15 -7.84 -2.48
C LYS A 270 22.88 -7.63 -1.63
N PRO A 271 21.72 -8.27 -1.91
CA PRO A 271 20.52 -8.09 -1.09
C PRO A 271 20.75 -8.50 0.38
N PHE A 272 21.50 -9.60 0.56
CA PHE A 272 21.86 -10.13 1.87
C PHE A 272 22.74 -9.14 2.65
N TYR A 273 23.79 -8.63 2.02
CA TYR A 273 24.68 -7.62 2.58
C TYR A 273 23.94 -6.32 2.93
N ASP A 274 23.14 -5.78 2.01
CA ASP A 274 22.37 -4.54 2.22
C ASP A 274 21.40 -4.68 3.41
N PHE A 275 20.74 -5.84 3.56
CA PHE A 275 19.81 -6.12 4.65
C PHE A 275 20.53 -6.20 6.00
N PHE A 276 21.63 -6.96 6.10
CA PHE A 276 22.34 -7.09 7.38
C PHE A 276 23.09 -5.82 7.77
N ASN A 277 23.58 -5.05 6.80
CA ASN A 277 24.12 -3.72 7.09
C ASN A 277 23.07 -2.78 7.67
N PHE A 278 21.83 -2.85 7.18
CA PHE A 278 20.74 -2.11 7.81
C PHE A 278 20.56 -2.53 9.28
N ILE A 279 20.63 -3.82 9.60
CA ILE A 279 20.51 -4.32 10.97
C ILE A 279 21.67 -3.88 11.87
N ILE A 280 22.90 -3.87 11.35
CA ILE A 280 24.08 -3.43 12.11
C ILE A 280 23.97 -1.94 12.46
N ASN A 281 23.60 -1.13 11.46
CA ASN A 281 23.63 0.32 11.56
C ASN A 281 22.38 0.93 12.22
N ASN A 282 21.40 0.11 12.60
CA ASN A 282 20.15 0.59 13.16
C ASN A 282 19.74 -0.24 14.37
N ASP A 283 19.04 0.39 15.31
CA ASP A 283 18.26 -0.36 16.29
C ASP A 283 16.98 -0.83 15.60
N THR A 284 16.86 -2.15 15.51
CA THR A 284 15.74 -2.81 14.84
C THR A 284 15.05 -3.80 15.78
N ILE A 285 13.75 -3.98 15.60
CA ILE A 285 12.99 -5.04 16.25
C ILE A 285 12.95 -6.34 15.41
N LEU A 286 13.60 -6.34 14.24
CA LEU A 286 13.65 -7.52 13.38
C LEU A 286 14.34 -8.67 14.11
N PRO A 287 14.03 -9.93 13.77
CA PRO A 287 14.45 -11.07 14.58
C PRO A 287 15.90 -11.52 14.31
N PHE A 288 16.81 -10.59 14.07
CA PHE A 288 18.23 -10.85 13.88
C PHE A 288 19.03 -9.97 14.83
N THR A 289 19.96 -10.56 15.57
CA THR A 289 20.83 -9.79 16.46
C THR A 289 21.93 -9.11 15.65
N LYS A 290 22.51 -8.03 16.19
CA LYS A 290 23.64 -7.34 15.53
C LYS A 290 24.84 -8.26 15.37
N GLU A 291 25.13 -9.11 16.37
CA GLU A 291 26.23 -10.07 16.31
C GLU A 291 26.02 -11.11 15.20
N TYR A 292 24.78 -11.57 15.02
CA TYR A 292 24.44 -12.47 13.91
C TYR A 292 24.65 -11.78 12.57
N ALA A 293 24.15 -10.54 12.42
CA ALA A 293 24.31 -9.75 11.20
C ALA A 293 25.78 -9.50 10.82
N ILE A 294 26.63 -9.20 11.82
CA ILE A 294 28.08 -9.02 11.64
C ILE A 294 28.72 -10.30 11.10
N LYS A 295 28.48 -11.45 11.75
CA LYS A 295 29.03 -12.74 11.33
C LYS A 295 28.65 -13.11 9.89
N GLU A 296 27.40 -12.86 9.53
CA GLU A 296 26.90 -13.11 8.17
C GLU A 296 27.61 -12.23 7.12
N ILE A 297 27.87 -10.96 7.43
CA ILE A 297 28.64 -10.06 6.56
C ILE A 297 30.11 -10.47 6.48
N GLU A 298 30.73 -10.84 7.60
CA GLU A 298 32.11 -11.33 7.63
C GLU A 298 32.30 -12.56 6.74
N ILE A 299 31.36 -13.51 6.78
CA ILE A 299 31.38 -14.70 5.90
C ILE A 299 31.34 -14.28 4.41
N ILE A 300 30.52 -13.28 4.07
CA ILE A 300 30.47 -12.75 2.70
C ILE A 300 31.83 -12.14 2.33
N ILE A 301 32.37 -11.26 3.18
CA ILE A 301 33.65 -10.57 2.94
C ILE A 301 34.77 -11.60 2.75
N GLN A 302 34.91 -12.57 3.64
CA GLN A 302 35.95 -13.62 3.57
C GLN A 302 35.87 -14.42 2.27
N ASN A 303 34.67 -14.85 1.87
CA ASN A 303 34.48 -15.59 0.62
C ASN A 303 34.87 -14.75 -0.61
N LYS A 304 34.59 -13.45 -0.59
CA LYS A 304 34.96 -12.52 -1.67
C LYS A 304 36.46 -12.24 -1.69
N GLN A 305 37.08 -12.04 -0.54
CA GLN A 305 38.54 -11.92 -0.39
C GLN A 305 39.25 -13.13 -0.98
N ILE A 306 38.88 -14.36 -0.57
CA ILE A 306 39.47 -15.61 -1.09
C ILE A 306 39.37 -15.65 -2.63
N LYS A 307 38.18 -15.32 -3.18
CA LYS A 307 37.99 -15.33 -4.62
C LYS A 307 38.84 -14.28 -5.33
N MET A 308 38.97 -13.09 -4.76
CA MET A 308 39.81 -12.02 -5.30
C MET A 308 41.28 -12.43 -5.30
N VAL A 309 41.80 -13.01 -4.21
CA VAL A 309 43.17 -13.54 -4.13
C VAL A 309 43.44 -14.58 -5.22
N GLN A 310 42.49 -15.50 -5.47
CA GLN A 310 42.62 -16.48 -6.54
C GLN A 310 42.72 -15.84 -7.93
N LEU A 311 41.89 -14.83 -8.22
CA LEU A 311 41.91 -14.13 -9.50
C LEU A 311 43.23 -13.37 -9.71
N ILE A 312 43.76 -12.79 -8.63
CA ILE A 312 45.04 -12.08 -8.60
C ILE A 312 46.20 -13.04 -8.86
N LYS A 313 46.26 -14.17 -8.14
CA LYS A 313 47.30 -15.20 -8.34
C LYS A 313 47.31 -15.79 -9.76
N ASN A 314 46.14 -15.92 -10.36
CA ASN A 314 46.00 -16.46 -11.72
C ASN A 314 46.29 -15.42 -12.81
N ASN A 315 46.55 -14.16 -12.46
CA ASN A 315 46.74 -13.06 -13.39
C ASN A 315 45.58 -12.87 -14.42
N ASP A 316 44.36 -13.25 -14.04
CA ASP A 316 43.18 -13.19 -14.92
C ASP A 316 42.51 -11.81 -14.83
N THR A 317 43.03 -10.86 -15.60
CA THR A 317 42.60 -9.46 -15.60
C THR A 317 41.12 -9.29 -15.93
N PHE A 318 40.63 -10.01 -16.94
CA PHE A 318 39.24 -9.93 -17.38
C PHE A 318 38.26 -10.41 -16.29
N LYS A 319 38.54 -11.56 -15.66
CA LYS A 319 37.69 -12.05 -14.57
C LYS A 319 37.82 -11.19 -13.32
N LEU A 320 38.98 -10.60 -13.05
CA LEU A 320 39.17 -9.68 -11.94
C LEU A 320 38.31 -8.41 -12.12
N GLU A 321 38.35 -7.76 -13.29
CA GLU A 321 37.52 -6.60 -13.59
C GLU A 321 36.03 -6.92 -13.49
N ALA A 322 35.60 -8.06 -14.06
CA ALA A 322 34.21 -8.51 -13.97
C ALA A 322 33.78 -8.78 -12.51
N PHE A 323 34.65 -9.39 -11.71
CA PHE A 323 34.42 -9.62 -10.29
C PHE A 323 34.24 -8.31 -9.53
N VAL A 324 35.15 -7.36 -9.73
CA VAL A 324 35.14 -6.04 -9.09
C VAL A 324 33.85 -5.30 -9.45
N LYS A 325 33.52 -5.20 -10.74
CA LYS A 325 32.30 -4.54 -11.22
C LYS A 325 31.03 -5.16 -10.60
N LYS A 326 31.00 -6.49 -10.44
CA LYS A 326 29.88 -7.23 -9.86
C LYS A 326 29.75 -7.07 -8.34
N ASN A 327 30.85 -6.81 -7.64
CA ASN A 327 30.92 -6.73 -6.18
C ASN A 327 31.25 -5.31 -5.68
N ASN A 328 31.03 -4.28 -6.50
CA ASN A 328 31.36 -2.89 -6.16
C ASN A 328 30.76 -2.38 -4.84
N TYR A 329 29.63 -2.95 -4.43
CA TYR A 329 28.92 -2.60 -3.20
C TYR A 329 29.65 -2.99 -1.89
N ILE A 330 30.66 -3.86 -1.96
CA ILE A 330 31.42 -4.36 -0.80
C ILE A 330 32.93 -4.19 -0.96
N ILE A 331 33.40 -3.59 -2.06
CA ILE A 331 34.84 -3.47 -2.36
C ILE A 331 35.60 -2.82 -1.20
N ASN A 332 35.05 -1.76 -0.61
CA ASN A 332 35.70 -1.01 0.44
C ASN A 332 35.82 -1.79 1.76
N ASP A 333 35.02 -2.85 1.93
CA ASP A 333 35.09 -3.72 3.11
C ASP A 333 35.96 -4.95 2.88
N LEU A 334 36.41 -5.20 1.63
CA LEU A 334 37.26 -6.34 1.34
C LEU A 334 38.65 -6.20 1.97
N TYR A 335 39.17 -4.98 2.10
CA TYR A 335 40.47 -4.74 2.73
C TYR A 335 40.43 -3.38 3.42
N SER A 336 40.58 -3.41 4.74
CA SER A 336 40.43 -2.22 5.60
C SER A 336 41.56 -1.22 5.41
N TYR A 337 42.72 -1.67 4.92
CA TYR A 337 43.91 -0.84 4.78
C TYR A 337 44.58 -1.01 3.42
N LYS A 338 44.97 0.13 2.83
CA LYS A 338 45.83 0.23 1.65
C LYS A 338 47.06 -0.70 1.73
N ASN A 339 47.61 -0.86 2.93
CA ASN A 339 48.79 -1.69 3.18
C ASN A 339 48.51 -3.19 3.01
N GLU A 340 47.31 -3.68 3.31
CA GLU A 340 46.93 -5.09 3.13
C GLU A 340 46.90 -5.46 1.64
N ILE A 341 46.38 -4.56 0.82
CA ILE A 341 46.32 -4.74 -0.63
C ILE A 341 47.71 -4.69 -1.26
N LEU A 342 48.56 -3.75 -0.83
CA LEU A 342 49.94 -3.67 -1.30
C LEU A 342 50.73 -4.93 -0.92
N LYS A 343 50.53 -5.44 0.30
CA LYS A 343 51.11 -6.70 0.74
C LYS A 343 50.64 -7.87 -0.14
N LEU A 344 49.34 -7.94 -0.42
CA LEU A 344 48.77 -8.97 -1.29
C LEU A 344 49.36 -8.95 -2.72
N ILE A 345 49.52 -7.75 -3.31
CA ILE A 345 50.16 -7.56 -4.61
C ILE A 345 51.58 -8.12 -4.61
N ASN A 346 52.37 -7.75 -3.60
CA ASN A 346 53.77 -8.18 -3.48
C ASN A 346 53.89 -9.70 -3.25
N GLU A 347 53.01 -10.29 -2.45
CA GLU A 347 53.03 -11.73 -2.15
C GLU A 347 52.60 -12.62 -3.32
N CYS A 348 51.81 -12.09 -4.26
CA CYS A 348 51.24 -12.87 -5.36
C CYS A 348 52.04 -12.82 -6.67
N ASN A 349 53.20 -12.14 -6.72
CA ASN A 349 54.01 -11.93 -7.94
C ASN A 349 53.14 -11.51 -9.15
N THR A 350 52.26 -10.54 -8.92
CA THR A 350 51.22 -10.15 -9.87
C THR A 350 51.76 -9.43 -11.09
N SER A 351 51.11 -9.63 -12.24
CA SER A 351 51.44 -8.89 -13.46
C SER A 351 51.17 -7.38 -13.31
N PRO A 352 51.90 -6.51 -14.03
CA PRO A 352 51.68 -5.06 -13.99
C PRO A 352 50.23 -4.66 -14.30
N SER A 353 49.54 -5.40 -15.17
CA SER A 353 48.14 -5.15 -15.52
C SER A 353 47.19 -5.41 -14.34
N VAL A 354 47.42 -6.47 -13.57
CA VAL A 354 46.63 -6.75 -12.35
C VAL A 354 46.90 -5.69 -11.28
N VAL A 355 48.17 -5.28 -11.11
CA VAL A 355 48.55 -4.19 -10.20
C VAL A 355 47.81 -2.91 -10.57
N TYR A 356 47.80 -2.54 -11.86
CA TYR A 356 47.09 -1.35 -12.35
C TYR A 356 45.58 -1.40 -12.04
N ILE A 357 44.93 -2.55 -12.29
CA ILE A 357 43.50 -2.74 -11.97
C ILE A 357 43.26 -2.55 -10.47
N ILE A 358 44.02 -3.23 -9.61
CA ILE A 358 43.85 -3.12 -8.15
C ILE A 358 44.11 -1.69 -7.67
N GLN A 359 45.14 -1.03 -8.20
CA GLN A 359 45.45 0.36 -7.85
C GLN A 359 44.32 1.32 -8.24
N ASN A 360 43.75 1.16 -9.44
CA ASN A 360 42.60 1.94 -9.87
C ASN A 360 41.38 1.74 -8.97
N ILE A 361 41.15 0.52 -8.50
CA ILE A 361 39.98 0.19 -7.69
C ILE A 361 40.11 0.77 -6.27
N PHE A 362 41.26 0.61 -5.64
CA PHE A 362 41.42 0.91 -4.21
C PHE A 362 42.15 2.23 -3.92
N PHE A 363 42.86 2.82 -4.88
CA PHE A 363 43.64 4.04 -4.66
C PHE A 363 43.13 5.26 -5.43
N ASN A 364 42.41 5.08 -6.54
CA ASN A 364 41.86 6.20 -7.32
C ASN A 364 40.41 6.58 -6.94
N GLN A 365 39.75 5.86 -6.03
CA GLN A 365 38.42 6.26 -5.54
C GLN A 365 38.44 7.49 -4.61
N ASN A 366 39.60 7.85 -4.05
CA ASN A 366 39.72 9.01 -3.16
C ASN A 366 39.98 10.35 -3.88
N SER A 367 40.04 10.39 -5.23
CA SER A 367 40.27 11.63 -5.98
C SER A 367 39.00 12.29 -6.54
N ASN A 368 37.85 11.62 -6.50
CA ASN A 368 36.60 12.15 -7.10
C ASN A 368 35.60 12.76 -6.09
N ASP A 369 35.88 12.73 -4.78
CA ASP A 369 35.04 13.37 -3.75
C ASP A 369 35.40 14.85 -3.47
N LYS A 370 36.19 15.49 -4.35
CA LYS A 370 36.56 16.92 -4.22
C LYS A 370 36.04 17.85 -5.32
N THR A 371 35.15 17.40 -6.19
CA THR A 371 34.56 18.26 -7.24
C THR A 371 33.04 18.19 -7.28
N ILE A 372 32.39 18.37 -6.13
CA ILE A 372 31.05 18.96 -6.05
C ILE A 372 31.07 19.96 -4.89
N ASN A 373 31.55 21.16 -5.19
CA ASN A 373 31.21 22.44 -4.56
C ASN A 373 32.10 23.52 -5.17
N ASN A 374 31.65 24.06 -6.29
CA ASN A 374 31.72 25.49 -6.61
C ASN A 374 30.34 25.88 -7.15
#